data_AF-A0A815Q688-F1
#
_entry.id   AF-A0A815Q688-F1
#
_cell.length_a   1.000
_cell.length_b   1.000
_cell.length_c   1.000
_cell.angle_alpha   90.00
_cell.angle_beta   90.00
_cell.angle_gamma   90.00
#
_symmetry.space_group_name_H-M   'P 1'
#
loop_
_entity.id
_entity.type
_entity.pdbx_description
1 polymer ?
#
loop_
_entity_poly.entity_id
_entity_poly.type
_entity_poly.pdbx_seq_one_letter_code
_entity_poly.pdbx_strand_id
1 'polypeptide(L)'
;MSDTDKKINSTGGLYSTNSTNFTEVLGIMNYARSKGSGGDGPENDIEALLHGITICPMCQNIVHIADNAVTPRDMALLYQLTNKHIKVIPCQVSGRINPALLNIALQTKGSIHTIEKDYINLPDIPLNDSINISAYIYRRTVDGFIHIL
;
A
#
# COMPACT_ATOMS: atom_id res chain seq x y z
N MET A 1 -0.71 15.62 -17.28
CA MET A 1 -0.81 16.38 -16.02
C MET A 1 0.58 16.37 -15.42
N SER A 2 1.13 17.49 -14.99
CA SER A 2 2.42 17.48 -14.30
C SER A 2 2.25 16.94 -12.89
N ASP A 3 3.32 16.46 -12.24
CA ASP A 3 3.24 15.91 -10.88
C ASP A 3 2.72 16.90 -9.84
N THR A 4 2.97 18.19 -10.05
CA THR A 4 2.51 19.29 -9.20
C THR A 4 1.01 19.57 -9.37
N ASP A 5 0.40 19.15 -10.48
CA ASP A 5 -1.03 19.37 -10.74
C ASP A 5 -1.90 18.22 -10.21
N LYS A 6 -1.29 17.08 -9.86
CA LYS A 6 -1.97 15.89 -9.35
C LYS A 6 -2.52 16.14 -7.94
N LYS A 7 -3.83 16.25 -7.84
CA LYS A 7 -4.56 16.50 -6.58
C LYS A 7 -5.05 15.20 -5.96
N ILE A 8 -4.82 15.03 -4.66
CA ILE A 8 -5.37 13.92 -3.86
C ILE A 8 -6.88 13.78 -4.11
N ASN A 9 -7.33 12.54 -4.25
CA ASN A 9 -8.72 12.15 -4.57
C ASN A 9 -9.15 12.47 -6.02
N SER A 10 -8.21 12.85 -6.87
CA SER A 10 -8.43 13.09 -8.31
C SER A 10 -7.14 12.89 -9.11
N THR A 11 -6.24 12.02 -8.63
CA THR A 11 -4.90 11.85 -9.23
C THR A 11 -5.00 11.20 -10.61
N GLY A 12 -5.98 10.30 -10.81
CA GLY A 12 -6.17 9.56 -12.05
C GLY A 12 -5.25 8.34 -12.15
N GLY A 13 -5.00 7.87 -13.37
CA GLY A 13 -4.09 6.73 -13.61
C GLY A 13 -4.58 5.37 -13.10
N LEU A 14 -5.88 5.26 -12.78
CA LEU A 14 -6.47 4.02 -12.28
C LEU A 14 -6.93 3.13 -13.44
N TYR A 15 -6.43 1.90 -13.47
CA TYR A 15 -6.77 0.89 -14.47
C TYR A 15 -7.22 -0.37 -13.75
N SER A 16 -8.34 -0.96 -14.18
CA SER A 16 -8.94 -2.08 -13.48
C SER A 16 -9.62 -3.06 -14.42
N THR A 17 -9.68 -4.32 -13.99
CA THR A 17 -10.50 -5.36 -14.61
C THR A 17 -11.21 -6.15 -13.52
N ASN A 18 -12.39 -6.70 -13.82
CA ASN A 18 -13.08 -7.65 -12.97
C ASN A 18 -13.06 -9.00 -13.69
N SER A 19 -11.94 -9.71 -13.59
CA SER A 19 -11.70 -10.95 -14.31
C SER A 19 -10.93 -11.95 -13.46
N THR A 20 -11.30 -13.21 -13.61
CA THR A 20 -10.54 -14.35 -13.08
C THR A 20 -9.58 -14.94 -14.12
N ASN A 21 -9.56 -14.40 -15.34
CA ASN A 21 -8.68 -14.85 -16.42
C ASN A 21 -7.32 -14.17 -16.31
N PHE A 22 -6.25 -14.96 -16.16
CA PHE A 22 -4.89 -14.46 -16.03
C PHE A 22 -4.45 -13.56 -17.20
N THR A 23 -4.81 -13.91 -18.44
CA THR A 23 -4.42 -13.14 -19.64
C THR A 23 -5.08 -11.76 -19.64
N GLU A 24 -6.33 -11.64 -19.16
CA GLU A 24 -7.01 -10.36 -19.04
C GLU A 24 -6.40 -9.48 -17.94
N VAL A 25 -6.06 -10.08 -16.79
CA VAL A 25 -5.34 -9.39 -15.70
C VAL A 25 -3.96 -8.92 -16.18
N LEU A 26 -3.20 -9.77 -16.86
CA LEU A 26 -1.91 -9.38 -17.44
C LEU A 26 -2.08 -8.29 -18.51
N GLY A 27 -3.15 -8.35 -19.30
CA GLY A 27 -3.50 -7.34 -20.28
C GLY A 27 -3.70 -5.95 -19.65
N ILE A 28 -4.47 -5.86 -18.55
CA ILE A 28 -4.68 -4.57 -17.89
C ILE A 28 -3.40 -4.06 -17.21
N MET A 29 -2.56 -4.95 -16.66
CA MET A 29 -1.26 -4.57 -16.10
C MET A 29 -0.32 -3.99 -17.16
N ASN A 30 -0.22 -4.65 -18.33
CA ASN A 30 0.57 -4.15 -19.45
C ASN A 30 0.01 -2.83 -20.01
N TYR A 31 -1.31 -2.70 -20.06
CA TYR A 31 -1.95 -1.46 -20.48
C TYR A 31 -1.63 -0.32 -19.51
N ALA A 32 -1.77 -0.52 -18.19
CA ALA A 32 -1.40 0.46 -17.18
C ALA A 32 0.07 0.89 -17.32
N ARG A 33 0.98 -0.08 -17.48
CA ARG A 33 2.41 0.17 -17.74
C ARG A 33 2.66 0.97 -19.01
N SER A 34 1.80 0.86 -20.02
CA SER A 34 1.94 1.64 -21.28
C SER A 34 1.52 3.10 -21.15
N LYS A 35 0.82 3.46 -20.06
CA LYS A 35 0.23 4.80 -19.87
C LYS A 35 1.05 5.73 -19.00
N GLY A 36 2.14 5.25 -18.42
CA GLY A 36 3.07 6.04 -17.63
C GLY A 36 4.39 5.31 -17.46
N SER A 37 5.42 6.04 -17.05
CA SER A 37 6.75 5.48 -16.78
C SER A 37 6.91 4.93 -15.36
N GLY A 38 5.97 5.24 -14.45
CA GLY A 38 6.14 5.01 -13.01
C GLY A 38 7.23 5.89 -12.38
N GLY A 39 7.74 6.89 -13.11
CA GLY A 39 8.79 7.82 -12.65
C GLY A 39 8.27 9.08 -11.98
N ASP A 40 6.96 9.16 -11.78
CA ASP A 40 6.24 10.32 -11.26
C ASP A 40 5.90 10.08 -9.77
N GLY A 41 6.79 10.46 -8.86
CA GLY A 41 6.50 10.39 -7.42
C GLY A 41 5.71 11.61 -6.91
N PRO A 42 4.97 11.54 -5.79
CA PRO A 42 4.53 10.34 -5.06
C PRO A 42 3.29 9.63 -5.65
N GLU A 43 3.10 8.34 -5.39
CA GLU A 43 2.00 7.51 -5.95
C GLU A 43 0.65 7.70 -5.23
N ASN A 44 -0.47 7.24 -5.83
CA ASN A 44 -1.85 7.34 -5.30
C ASN A 44 -2.45 5.98 -4.86
N ASP A 45 -1.73 5.30 -3.96
CA ASP A 45 -2.06 3.97 -3.44
C ASP A 45 -3.45 3.88 -2.80
N ILE A 46 -3.85 4.89 -2.01
CA ILE A 46 -5.13 4.85 -1.29
C ILE A 46 -6.31 5.03 -2.25
N GLU A 47 -6.20 5.91 -3.24
CA GLU A 47 -7.17 6.05 -4.33
C GLU A 47 -7.33 4.72 -5.10
N ALA A 48 -6.22 4.04 -5.40
CA ALA A 48 -6.25 2.75 -6.09
C ALA A 48 -6.96 1.66 -5.28
N LEU A 49 -6.70 1.60 -3.97
CA LEU A 49 -7.36 0.67 -3.05
C LEU A 49 -8.87 0.94 -2.94
N LEU A 50 -9.26 2.20 -2.78
CA LEU A 50 -10.68 2.60 -2.72
C LEU A 50 -11.42 2.27 -4.03
N HIS A 51 -10.78 2.51 -5.17
CA HIS A 51 -11.32 2.14 -6.48
C HIS A 51 -11.49 0.62 -6.60
N GLY A 52 -10.46 -0.15 -6.25
CA GLY A 52 -10.49 -1.62 -6.24
C GLY A 52 -11.61 -2.21 -5.37
N ILE A 53 -11.85 -1.62 -4.20
CA ILE A 53 -12.95 -2.01 -3.31
C ILE A 53 -14.32 -1.68 -3.92
N THR A 54 -14.43 -0.55 -4.61
CA THR A 54 -15.69 -0.11 -5.24
C THR A 54 -16.08 -1.04 -6.38
N ILE A 55 -15.11 -1.50 -7.19
CA ILE A 55 -15.38 -2.41 -8.31
C ILE A 55 -15.59 -3.86 -7.87
N CYS A 56 -15.09 -4.26 -6.70
CA CYS A 56 -15.31 -5.58 -6.13
C CYS A 56 -15.70 -5.49 -4.64
N PRO A 57 -16.94 -5.07 -4.32
CA PRO A 57 -17.38 -4.90 -2.93
C PRO A 57 -17.43 -6.22 -2.14
N MET A 58 -17.51 -7.35 -2.85
CA MET A 58 -17.55 -8.69 -2.27
C MET A 58 -16.16 -9.33 -2.10
N CYS A 59 -15.09 -8.72 -2.63
CA CYS A 59 -13.74 -9.25 -2.51
C CYS A 59 -13.27 -9.18 -1.05
N GLN A 60 -12.89 -10.33 -0.50
CA GLN A 60 -12.39 -10.44 0.88
C GLN A 60 -10.87 -10.32 0.98
N ASN A 61 -10.16 -10.70 -0.09
CA ASN A 61 -8.71 -10.65 -0.15
C ASN A 61 -8.29 -9.42 -0.95
N ILE A 62 -7.81 -8.39 -0.25
CA ILE A 62 -7.26 -7.18 -0.86
C ILE A 62 -5.74 -7.24 -0.69
N VAL A 63 -5.02 -7.27 -1.81
CA VAL A 63 -3.56 -7.29 -1.83
C VAL A 63 -3.07 -5.99 -2.43
N HIS A 64 -2.22 -5.29 -1.70
CA HIS A 64 -1.60 -4.04 -2.08
C HIS A 64 -0.12 -4.30 -2.37
N ILE A 65 0.25 -4.21 -3.65
CA ILE A 65 1.64 -4.41 -4.11
C ILE A 65 2.17 -3.02 -4.47
N ALA A 66 3.12 -2.51 -3.71
CA ALA A 66 3.55 -1.12 -3.82
C ALA A 66 5.06 -0.97 -3.72
N ASP A 67 5.60 0.03 -4.42
CA ASP A 67 7.01 0.36 -4.36
C ASP A 67 7.37 0.89 -2.97
N ASN A 68 8.43 0.35 -2.39
CA ASN A 68 8.93 0.76 -1.09
C ASN A 68 9.69 2.10 -1.13
N ALA A 69 10.17 2.53 -2.30
CA ALA A 69 11.05 3.69 -2.42
C ALA A 69 10.34 5.04 -2.20
N VAL A 70 9.01 5.10 -2.36
CA VAL A 70 8.25 6.35 -2.36
C VAL A 70 7.09 6.26 -1.37
N THR A 71 6.79 7.36 -0.68
CA THR A 71 5.63 7.43 0.24
C THR A 71 4.40 7.87 -0.54
N PRO A 72 3.24 7.18 -0.41
CA PRO A 72 2.03 7.57 -1.12
C PRO A 72 1.59 9.00 -0.79
N ARG A 73 1.13 9.74 -1.80
CA ARG A 73 0.72 11.15 -1.66
C ARG A 73 -0.59 11.30 -0.89
N ASP A 74 -1.39 10.26 -0.91
CA ASP A 74 -2.80 10.24 -0.51
C ASP A 74 -3.01 9.50 0.81
N MET A 75 -1.97 9.35 1.64
CA MET A 75 -2.07 8.79 3.00
C MET A 75 -3.12 9.48 3.87
N ALA A 76 -3.45 10.75 3.59
CA ALA A 76 -4.54 11.47 4.24
C ALA A 76 -5.93 10.84 4.02
N LEU A 77 -6.09 9.95 3.04
CA LEU A 77 -7.33 9.22 2.76
C LEU A 77 -7.40 7.87 3.48
N LEU A 78 -6.34 7.42 4.15
CA LEU A 78 -6.23 6.07 4.73
C LEU A 78 -7.34 5.76 5.75
N TYR A 79 -7.89 6.78 6.42
CA TYR A 79 -9.02 6.64 7.34
C TYR A 79 -10.27 6.00 6.70
N GLN A 80 -10.40 6.04 5.37
CA GLN A 80 -11.51 5.43 4.63
C GLN A 80 -11.39 3.90 4.53
N LEU A 81 -10.23 3.33 4.85
CA LEU A 81 -9.93 1.90 4.71
C LEU A 81 -9.92 1.13 6.03
N THR A 82 -10.22 1.75 7.17
CA THR A 82 -10.05 1.15 8.52
C THR A 82 -10.85 -0.14 8.78
N ASN A 83 -11.89 -0.39 7.98
CA ASN A 83 -12.74 -1.58 8.08
C ASN A 83 -12.39 -2.67 7.04
N LYS A 84 -11.26 -2.55 6.35
CA LYS A 84 -10.77 -3.50 5.33
C LYS A 84 -9.54 -4.19 5.87
N HIS A 85 -9.28 -5.45 5.49
CA HIS A 85 -8.04 -6.16 5.82
C HIS A 85 -7.11 -6.18 4.60
N ILE A 86 -6.08 -5.32 4.60
CA ILE A 86 -5.19 -5.15 3.44
C ILE A 86 -3.86 -5.89 3.67
N LYS A 87 -3.54 -6.80 2.75
CA LYS A 87 -2.25 -7.50 2.70
C LYS A 87 -1.29 -6.66 1.88
N VAL A 88 -0.27 -6.08 2.50
CA VAL A 88 0.70 -5.22 1.85
C VAL A 88 1.96 -6.01 1.50
N ILE A 89 2.38 -5.96 0.24
CA ILE A 89 3.62 -6.53 -0.28
C ILE A 89 4.51 -5.37 -0.73
N PRO A 90 5.50 -4.97 0.08
CA PRO A 90 6.47 -3.96 -0.31
C PRO A 90 7.42 -4.51 -1.39
N CYS A 91 7.56 -3.78 -2.49
CA CYS A 91 8.45 -4.12 -3.60
C CYS A 91 9.72 -3.27 -3.60
N GLN A 92 10.78 -3.78 -4.23
CA GLN A 92 12.08 -3.09 -4.36
C GLN A 92 12.69 -2.65 -3.01
N VAL A 93 12.49 -3.45 -1.96
CA VAL A 93 13.07 -3.18 -0.64
C VAL A 93 14.58 -3.38 -0.69
N SER A 94 15.34 -2.29 -0.76
CA SER A 94 16.82 -2.28 -0.68
C SER A 94 17.35 -1.96 0.73
N GLY A 95 16.44 -1.74 1.69
CA GLY A 95 16.77 -1.38 3.06
C GLY A 95 15.55 -1.55 3.97
N ARG A 96 15.16 -0.47 4.65
CA ARG A 96 13.99 -0.48 5.54
C ARG A 96 12.69 -0.50 4.73
N ILE A 97 11.65 -1.12 5.28
CA ILE A 97 10.28 -0.95 4.78
C ILE A 97 9.82 0.48 5.06
N ASN A 98 9.16 1.10 4.08
CA ASN A 98 8.55 2.41 4.23
C ASN A 98 7.51 2.37 5.37
N PRO A 99 7.65 3.18 6.43
CA PRO A 99 6.67 3.20 7.52
C PRO A 99 5.24 3.52 7.06
N ALA A 100 5.06 4.26 5.96
CA ALA A 100 3.73 4.50 5.41
C ALA A 100 3.04 3.20 4.98
N LEU A 101 3.76 2.27 4.35
CA LEU A 101 3.23 0.96 3.98
C LEU A 101 2.91 0.10 5.21
N LEU A 102 3.76 0.15 6.24
CA LEU A 102 3.45 -0.47 7.54
C LEU A 102 2.17 0.11 8.14
N ASN A 103 1.96 1.42 7.99
CA ASN A 103 0.79 2.12 8.52
C ASN A 103 -0.49 1.83 7.74
N ILE A 104 -0.41 1.57 6.43
CA ILE A 104 -1.53 1.02 5.66
C ILE A 104 -1.95 -0.32 6.25
N ALA A 105 -1.01 -1.26 6.40
CA ALA A 105 -1.30 -2.58 6.97
C ALA A 105 -1.84 -2.45 8.41
N LEU A 106 -1.26 -1.57 9.22
CA LEU A 106 -1.69 -1.37 10.59
C LEU A 106 -3.12 -0.81 10.70
N GLN A 107 -3.43 0.30 10.03
CA GLN A 107 -4.74 0.97 10.18
C GLN A 107 -5.88 0.13 9.61
N THR A 108 -5.55 -0.77 8.69
CA THR A 108 -6.47 -1.74 8.08
C THR A 108 -6.50 -3.06 8.84
N LYS A 109 -5.80 -3.19 9.99
CA LYS A 109 -5.69 -4.49 10.71
C LYS A 109 -5.28 -5.62 9.76
N GLY A 110 -4.49 -5.28 8.76
CA GLY A 110 -3.96 -6.14 7.73
C GLY A 110 -2.57 -6.61 8.09
N SER A 111 -1.76 -6.88 7.07
CA SER A 111 -0.48 -7.56 7.22
C SER A 111 0.57 -7.03 6.26
N ILE A 112 1.84 -7.24 6.63
CA ILE A 112 2.99 -7.01 5.75
C ILE A 112 3.57 -8.36 5.36
N HIS A 113 3.80 -8.56 4.08
CA HIS A 113 4.33 -9.79 3.50
C HIS A 113 5.66 -9.48 2.82
N THR A 114 6.75 -10.04 3.35
CA THR A 114 8.07 -10.00 2.70
C THR A 114 8.40 -11.36 2.09
N ILE A 115 9.55 -11.47 1.41
CA ILE A 115 10.00 -12.75 0.85
C ILE A 115 10.25 -13.77 1.98
N GLU A 116 10.77 -13.31 3.11
CA GLU A 116 11.24 -14.15 4.21
C GLU A 116 10.20 -14.34 5.32
N LYS A 117 9.34 -13.34 5.56
CA LYS A 117 8.44 -13.35 6.72
C LYS A 117 7.19 -12.48 6.52
N ASP A 118 6.09 -13.01 7.04
CA ASP A 118 4.84 -12.29 7.18
C ASP A 118 4.67 -11.71 8.60
N TYR A 119 4.09 -10.51 8.67
CA TYR A 119 3.79 -9.77 9.89
C TYR A 119 2.28 -9.49 9.93
N ILE A 120 1.54 -10.35 10.63
CA ILE A 120 0.07 -10.38 10.62
C ILE A 120 -0.61 -9.77 11.85
N ASN A 121 0.15 -9.55 12.93
CA ASN A 121 -0.36 -9.09 14.23
C ASN A 121 0.15 -7.67 14.57
N LEU A 122 0.22 -6.79 13.57
CA LEU A 122 0.70 -5.41 13.75
C LEU A 122 -0.10 -4.60 14.80
N PRO A 123 -1.43 -4.77 14.94
CA PRO A 123 -2.20 -4.09 15.98
C PRO A 123 -1.87 -4.52 17.41
N ASP A 124 -1.31 -5.71 17.60
CA ASP A 124 -1.03 -6.27 18.93
C ASP A 124 0.22 -5.65 19.58
N ILE A 125 1.01 -4.92 18.80
CA ILE A 125 2.22 -4.24 19.29
C ILE A 125 1.79 -3.01 20.09
N PRO A 126 2.11 -2.95 21.39
CA PRO A 126 1.69 -1.84 22.25
C PRO A 126 2.28 -0.50 21.82
N LEU A 127 1.59 0.59 22.17
CA LEU A 127 2.14 1.94 22.04
C LEU A 127 3.47 2.04 22.80
N ASN A 128 4.44 2.72 22.20
CA ASN A 128 5.83 2.87 22.63
C ASN A 128 6.71 1.60 22.57
N ASP A 129 6.15 0.44 22.24
CA ASP A 129 6.92 -0.76 21.99
C ASP A 129 7.47 -0.80 20.55
N SER A 130 8.32 -1.78 20.24
CA SER A 130 8.98 -1.90 18.95
C SER A 130 8.85 -3.29 18.32
N ILE A 131 8.91 -3.32 16.99
CA ILE A 131 9.02 -4.53 16.19
C ILE A 131 10.29 -4.48 15.35
N ASN A 132 10.97 -5.62 15.27
CA ASN A 132 12.07 -5.82 14.33
C ASN A 132 11.52 -6.38 13.03
N ILE A 133 11.79 -5.69 11.93
CA ILE A 133 11.55 -6.19 10.57
C ILE A 133 12.90 -6.25 9.87
N SER A 134 13.39 -7.46 9.65
CA SER A 134 14.75 -7.73 9.19
C SER A 134 15.77 -7.05 10.12
N ALA A 135 16.66 -6.20 9.61
CA ALA A 135 17.68 -5.50 10.39
C ALA A 135 17.20 -4.17 11.01
N TYR A 136 15.94 -3.79 10.80
CA TYR A 136 15.42 -2.46 11.15
C TYR A 136 14.39 -2.51 12.26
N ILE A 137 14.38 -1.47 13.09
CA ILE A 137 13.51 -1.36 14.27
C ILE A 137 12.48 -0.27 14.04
N TYR A 138 11.21 -0.62 14.25
CA TYR A 138 10.07 0.29 14.17
C TYR A 138 9.40 0.40 15.51
N ARG A 139 9.21 1.63 15.99
CA ARG A 139 8.48 1.90 17.22
C ARG A 139 7.04 2.25 16.89
N ARG A 140 6.12 1.71 17.68
CA ARG A 140 4.72 2.05 17.61
C ARG A 140 4.43 3.37 18.34
N THR A 141 3.84 4.33 17.65
CA THR A 141 3.33 5.59 18.20
C THR A 141 1.82 5.70 18.02
N VAL A 142 1.24 6.79 18.52
CA VAL A 142 -0.18 7.13 18.32
C VAL A 142 -0.52 7.36 16.84
N ASP A 143 0.45 7.81 16.04
CA ASP A 143 0.28 8.12 14.61
C ASP A 143 0.60 6.92 13.69
N GLY A 144 1.09 5.82 14.26
CA GLY A 144 1.50 4.61 13.54
C GLY A 144 2.92 4.16 13.88
N PHE A 145 3.50 3.30 13.06
CA PHE A 145 4.91 2.94 13.14
C PHE A 145 5.80 4.06 12.60
N ILE A 146 6.90 4.30 13.31
CA ILE A 146 8.04 5.09 12.85
C ILE A 146 9.29 4.23 12.91
N HIS A 147 10.19 4.40 11.95
CA HIS A 147 11.51 3.80 12.01
C HIS A 147 12.39 4.55 13.01
N ILE A 148 13.12 3.83 13.86
CA ILE A 148 14.00 4.43 14.88
C ILE A 148 15.46 4.04 14.78
N LEU A 149 15.79 2.88 14.19
CA LEU A 149 17.15 2.37 14.01
C LEU A 149 17.21 1.46 12.78
#